data_AF-A0A3B0RDS1-F1
#
_entry.id   AF-A0A3B0RDS1-F1
#
_cell.length_a   1.000
_cell.length_b   1.000
_cell.length_c   1.000
_cell.angle_alpha   90.00
_cell.angle_beta   90.00
_cell.angle_gamma   90.00
#
_symmetry.space_group_name_H-M   'P 1'
#
loop_
_entity.id
_entity.type
_entity.pdbx_description
1 polymer ?
#
loop_
_entity_poly.entity_id
_entity_poly.type
_entity_poly.pdbx_seq_one_letter_code
_entity_poly.pdbx_strand_id
1 'polypeptide(L)'
;MAVTSLAVGDPIVEERMRSFAASLSEKDRRRYAALEASKLGHGGILYITEVIGCSRSTIDRGTLELDHLDEDPAEGRIRRPGAGRKKS
;
A
#
# COMPACT_ATOMS: atom_id res chain seq x y z
N MET A 1 -21.54 -17.93 -9.44
CA MET A 1 -21.28 -17.22 -8.17
C MET A 1 -21.05 -15.77 -8.53
N ALA A 2 -22.03 -14.89 -8.29
CA ALA A 2 -21.85 -13.47 -8.52
C ALA A 2 -20.95 -12.93 -7.41
N VAL A 3 -19.71 -12.60 -7.75
CA VAL A 3 -18.90 -11.75 -6.89
C VAL A 3 -19.57 -10.38 -6.89
N THR A 4 -20.22 -10.06 -5.78
CA THR A 4 -20.86 -8.77 -5.55
C THR A 4 -19.84 -7.68 -5.85
N SER A 5 -20.19 -6.80 -6.78
CA SER A 5 -19.44 -5.57 -7.06
C SER A 5 -19.09 -4.91 -5.72
N LEU A 6 -17.81 -4.82 -5.38
CA LEU A 6 -17.37 -3.93 -4.31
C LEU A 6 -17.79 -2.54 -4.73
N ALA A 7 -18.82 -2.00 -4.06
CA ALA A 7 -19.30 -0.67 -4.34
C ALA A 7 -18.15 0.29 -4.02
N VAL A 8 -17.58 0.87 -5.06
CA VAL A 8 -16.72 2.05 -4.93
C VAL A 8 -17.52 3.09 -4.12
N GLY A 9 -16.95 3.59 -3.03
CA GLY A 9 -17.64 4.50 -2.12
C GLY A 9 -18.40 3.85 -0.95
N ASP A 10 -18.26 2.54 -0.70
CA ASP A 10 -18.80 1.94 0.55
C ASP A 10 -18.00 2.44 1.77
N PRO A 11 -18.62 3.17 2.71
CA PRO A 11 -17.93 3.77 3.84
C PRO A 11 -17.27 2.75 4.77
N ILE A 12 -17.82 1.53 4.88
CA ILE A 12 -17.22 0.46 5.70
C ILE A 12 -15.94 -0.05 5.04
N VAL A 13 -15.94 -0.15 3.70
CA VAL A 13 -14.76 -0.58 2.94
C VAL A 13 -13.69 0.51 3.02
N GLU A 14 -14.04 1.76 2.79
CA GLU A 14 -13.09 2.89 2.88
C GLU A 14 -12.44 2.98 4.26
N GLU A 15 -13.21 2.82 5.35
CA GLU A 15 -12.66 2.85 6.70
C GLU A 15 -11.70 1.68 6.95
N ARG A 16 -12.04 0.47 6.46
CA ARG A 16 -11.13 -0.69 6.52
C ARG A 16 -9.86 -0.46 5.72
N MET A 17 -9.95 0.13 4.53
CA MET A 17 -8.80 0.47 3.70
C MET A 17 -7.88 1.48 4.41
N ARG A 18 -8.46 2.52 5.01
CA ARG A 18 -7.72 3.53 5.79
C ARG A 18 -7.01 2.92 6.99
N SER A 19 -7.73 2.13 7.78
CA SER A 19 -7.21 1.44 8.96
C SER A 19 -6.11 0.44 8.60
N PHE A 20 -6.29 -0.35 7.54
CA PHE A 20 -5.28 -1.29 7.07
C PHE A 20 -4.03 -0.55 6.58
N ALA A 21 -4.20 0.45 5.71
CA ALA A 21 -3.10 1.27 5.20
C ALA A 21 -2.28 1.93 6.33
N ALA A 22 -2.93 2.33 7.43
CA ALA A 22 -2.25 2.92 8.60
C ALA A 22 -1.40 1.91 9.40
N SER A 23 -1.69 0.61 9.31
CA SER A 23 -0.93 -0.45 9.99
C SER A 23 0.30 -0.94 9.20
N LEU A 24 0.38 -0.57 7.91
CA LEU A 24 1.45 -0.98 7.01
C LEU A 24 2.72 -0.13 7.20
N SER A 25 3.85 -0.70 6.83
CA SER A 25 5.07 0.09 6.61
C SER A 25 4.83 1.10 5.48
N GLU A 26 5.60 2.18 5.41
CA GLU A 26 5.49 3.15 4.31
C GLU A 26 5.61 2.47 2.94
N LYS A 27 6.50 1.47 2.85
CA LYS A 27 6.74 0.68 1.64
C LYS A 27 5.54 -0.18 1.24
N ASP A 28 4.92 -0.85 2.19
CA ASP A 28 3.77 -1.71 1.89
C ASP A 28 2.53 -0.86 1.65
N ARG A 29 2.39 0.26 2.36
CA ARG A 29 1.29 1.20 2.21
C ARG A 29 1.21 1.78 0.79
N ARG A 30 2.34 2.22 0.21
CA ARG A 30 2.36 2.75 -1.16
C ARG A 30 2.05 1.68 -2.21
N ARG A 31 2.56 0.45 -2.05
CA ARG A 31 2.27 -0.68 -2.94
C ARG A 31 0.81 -1.09 -2.86
N TYR A 32 0.26 -1.12 -1.64
CA TYR A 32 -1.16 -1.36 -1.42
C TYR A 32 -2.03 -0.29 -2.11
N ALA A 33 -1.72 1.00 -1.92
CA ALA A 33 -2.44 2.08 -2.57
C ALA A 33 -2.40 1.97 -4.11
N ALA A 34 -1.24 1.63 -4.67
CA ALA A 34 -1.09 1.39 -6.11
C ALA A 34 -1.92 0.20 -6.61
N LEU A 35 -1.94 -0.90 -5.86
CA LEU A 35 -2.74 -2.08 -6.19
C LEU A 35 -4.24 -1.79 -6.15
N GLU A 36 -4.73 -1.04 -5.17
CA GLU A 36 -6.15 -0.67 -5.11
C GLU A 36 -6.52 0.32 -6.21
N ALA A 37 -5.63 1.28 -6.53
CA ALA A 37 -5.86 2.23 -7.60
C ALA A 37 -5.96 1.56 -8.98
N SER A 38 -5.14 0.53 -9.24
CA SER A 38 -5.14 -0.18 -10.53
C SER A 38 -6.42 -0.98 -10.76
N LYS A 39 -7.08 -1.48 -9.71
CA LYS A 39 -8.37 -2.19 -9.80
C LYS A 39 -9.51 -1.30 -10.29
N LEU A 40 -9.43 0.00 -10.02
CA LEU A 40 -10.52 0.95 -10.25
C LEU A 40 -10.46 1.63 -11.64
N GLY A 41 -9.35 1.50 -12.36
CA GLY A 41 -9.19 2.10 -13.69
C GLY A 41 -9.16 3.63 -13.66
N HIS A 42 -9.88 4.28 -14.57
CA HIS A 42 -9.86 5.74 -14.70
C HIS A 42 -10.44 6.43 -13.45
N GLY A 43 -9.71 7.39 -12.88
CA GLY A 43 -10.09 8.07 -11.62
C GLY A 43 -9.73 7.30 -10.35
N GLY A 44 -9.33 6.03 -10.44
CA GLY A 44 -8.95 5.20 -9.31
C GLY A 44 -7.83 5.79 -8.46
N ILE A 45 -6.82 6.40 -9.10
CA ILE A 45 -5.73 7.09 -8.41
C ILE A 45 -6.28 8.21 -7.51
N LEU A 46 -7.15 9.08 -8.03
CA LEU A 46 -7.71 10.19 -7.27
C LEU A 46 -8.53 9.68 -6.08
N TYR A 47 -9.42 8.73 -6.33
CA TYR A 47 -10.23 8.13 -5.28
C TYR A 47 -9.36 7.52 -4.16
N ILE A 48 -8.33 6.75 -4.52
CA ILE A 48 -7.44 6.13 -3.52
C ILE A 48 -6.59 7.18 -2.77
N THR A 49 -6.19 8.27 -3.42
CA THR A 49 -5.51 9.36 -2.70
C THR A 49 -6.40 9.97 -1.61
N GLU A 50 -7.70 10.10 -1.86
CA GLU A 50 -8.69 10.63 -0.90
C GLU A 50 -8.97 9.64 0.24
N VAL A 51 -9.19 8.36 -0.10
CA VAL A 51 -9.46 7.30 0.90
C VAL A 51 -8.26 7.06 1.80
N ILE A 52 -7.08 6.83 1.23
CA ILE A 52 -5.87 6.44 1.99
C ILE A 52 -5.15 7.67 2.57
N GLY A 53 -5.36 8.87 2.02
CA GLY A 53 -4.64 10.08 2.42
C GLY A 53 -3.16 10.02 2.01
N CYS A 54 -2.89 9.81 0.72
CA CYS A 54 -1.53 9.80 0.17
C CYS A 54 -1.43 10.68 -1.07
N SER A 55 -0.21 11.00 -1.51
CA SER A 55 -0.03 11.77 -2.73
C SER A 55 -0.15 10.86 -3.97
N ARG A 56 -0.55 11.44 -5.10
CA ARG A 56 -0.49 10.75 -6.40
C ARG A 56 0.90 10.18 -6.70
N SER A 57 1.95 10.94 -6.40
CA SER A 57 3.35 10.49 -6.56
C SER A 57 3.70 9.29 -5.67
N THR A 58 3.01 9.09 -4.54
CA THR A 58 3.17 7.89 -3.71
C THR A 58 2.60 6.66 -4.42
N ILE A 59 1.44 6.81 -5.04
CA ILE A 59 0.80 5.76 -5.84
C ILE A 59 1.65 5.43 -7.07
N ASP A 60 2.10 6.44 -7.83
CA ASP A 60 2.94 6.23 -9.01
C ASP A 60 4.23 5.47 -8.66
N ARG A 61 4.87 5.81 -7.53
CA ARG A 61 6.03 5.07 -7.02
C ARG A 61 5.67 3.65 -6.61
N GLY A 62 4.52 3.47 -5.95
CA GLY A 62 4.00 2.15 -5.61
C GLY A 62 3.76 1.28 -6.84
N THR A 63 3.25 1.85 -7.94
CA THR A 63 3.05 1.16 -9.22
C THR A 63 4.38 0.70 -9.80
N LEU A 64 5.37 1.59 -9.89
CA LEU A 64 6.71 1.22 -10.34
C LEU A 64 7.31 0.10 -9.49
N GLU A 65 7.12 0.14 -8.17
CA GLU A 65 7.61 -0.92 -7.30
C GLU A 65 6.87 -2.25 -7.43
N LEU A 66 5.60 -2.23 -7.84
CA LEU A 66 4.85 -3.43 -8.16
C LEU A 66 5.36 -4.07 -9.46
N ASP A 67 5.70 -3.25 -10.46
CA ASP A 67 6.25 -3.70 -11.75
C ASP A 67 7.65 -4.30 -11.60
N HIS A 68 8.38 -3.94 -10.54
CA HIS A 68 9.74 -4.39 -10.23
C HIS A 68 9.84 -5.16 -8.91
N LEU A 69 8.80 -5.92 -8.53
CA LEU A 69 8.82 -6.70 -7.28
C LEU A 69 9.97 -7.71 -7.20
N ASP A 70 10.31 -8.32 -8.33
CA ASP A 70 11.39 -9.31 -8.43
C ASP A 70 12.80 -8.68 -8.29
N GLU A 71 12.89 -7.35 -8.33
CA GLU A 71 14.14 -6.60 -8.22
C GLU A 71 14.33 -5.99 -6.82
N ASP A 72 13.53 -6.37 -5.83
CA ASP A 72 13.54 -5.77 -4.50
C ASP A 72 14.91 -5.96 -3.82
N PRO A 73 15.74 -4.92 -3.68
CA PRO A 73 17.10 -5.04 -3.15
C PRO A 73 17.14 -5.37 -1.65
N ALA A 74 15.97 -5.44 -1.00
CA ALA A 74 15.79 -5.87 0.37
C ALA A 74 15.31 -7.33 0.50
N GLU A 75 15.10 -8.05 -0.60
CA GLU A 75 14.79 -9.48 -0.55
C GLU A 75 15.90 -10.22 0.21
N GLY A 76 15.52 -10.96 1.26
CA GLY A 76 16.45 -11.63 2.18
C GLY A 76 17.16 -10.74 3.22
N ARG A 77 16.99 -9.42 3.19
CA ARG A 77 17.54 -8.51 4.20
C ARG A 77 16.56 -8.30 5.37
N ILE A 78 16.37 -9.36 6.15
CA ILE A 78 15.68 -9.25 7.44
C ILE A 78 16.60 -8.50 8.40
N ARG A 79 16.15 -7.34 8.91
CA ARG A 79 16.89 -6.58 9.90
C ARG A 79 17.06 -7.45 11.15
N ARG A 80 18.29 -7.84 11.47
CA ARG A 80 18.60 -8.49 12.76
C ARG A 80 18.43 -7.47 13.89
N PRO A 81 17.93 -7.87 15.07
CA PRO A 81 17.96 -6.99 16.23
C PRO A 81 19.41 -6.52 16.46
N GLY A 82 19.58 -5.21 16.69
CA GLY A 82 20.90 -4.64 16.93
C GLY A 82 21.56 -5.25 18.15
N ALA A 83 22.89 -5.36 18.17
CA ALA A 83 23.66 -6.07 19.22
C ALA A 83 23.58 -5.45 20.63
N GLY A 84 22.69 -4.48 20.86
CA GLY A 84 22.59 -3.69 22.08
C GLY A 84 23.86 -2.90 22.38
N ARG A 85 23.77 -2.02 23.38
CA ARG A 85 24.97 -1.41 23.98
C ARG A 85 25.57 -2.44 24.93
N LYS A 86 26.84 -2.83 24.74
CA LYS A 86 27.55 -3.65 25.73
C LYS A 86 27.56 -2.90 27.06
N LYS A 87 27.06 -3.54 28.12
CA LYS A 87 27.22 -3.03 29.47
C LYS A 87 28.69 -3.17 29.84
N SER A 88 29.33 -2.05 30.18
CA SER A 88 30.61 -1.99 30.89
C SER A 88 30.43 -2.44 32.33
#